data_AF-A0A0F9HI23-F1
#
_entry.id   AF-A0A0F9HI23-F1
#
_cell.length_a   1.000
_cell.length_b   1.000
_cell.length_c   1.000
_cell.angle_alpha   90.00
_cell.angle_beta   90.00
_cell.angle_gamma   90.00
#
_symmetry.space_group_name_H-M   'P 1'
#
loop_
_entity.id
_entity.type
_entity.pdbx_description
1 polymer ?
#
loop_
_entity_poly.entity_id
_entity_poly.type
_entity_poly.pdbx_seq_one_letter_code
_entity_poly.pdbx_strand_id
1 'polypeptide(L)'
;MTTVYQAADNRWLVFNNGIKSDYFSQESEARDMATKLTFGEQSQGGATALAQVADRLTNLETVYFDRGYNSGGTNPIVDGDIVSLNITAADLAALVTLAQQLNNFLDNLAVATGDYDATLNAVRTDV
;
A
#
# COMPACT_ATOMS: atom_id res chain seq x y z
N MET A 1 18.88 7.07 1.00
CA MET A 1 19.86 6.27 1.77
C MET A 1 20.51 7.17 2.80
N THR A 2 20.27 6.88 4.07
CA THR A 2 20.85 7.65 5.18
C THR A 2 22.30 7.26 5.41
N THR A 3 23.18 8.25 5.57
CA THR A 3 24.63 8.04 5.75
C THR A 3 25.17 8.87 6.92
N VAL A 4 26.14 8.29 7.63
CA VAL A 4 26.78 8.89 8.80
C VAL A 4 28.26 9.12 8.50
N TYR A 5 28.76 10.32 8.78
CA TYR A 5 30.15 10.70 8.55
C TYR A 5 30.73 11.43 9.76
N GLN A 6 32.03 11.29 9.98
CA GLN A 6 32.76 12.15 10.90
C GLN A 6 33.32 13.36 10.14
N ALA A 7 33.04 14.56 10.63
CA ALA A 7 33.58 15.80 10.10
C ALA A 7 34.98 16.09 10.65
N ALA A 8 35.71 16.98 9.98
CA ALA A 8 37.08 17.36 10.35
C ALA A 8 37.21 18.00 11.75
N ASP A 9 36.11 18.45 12.33
CA ASP A 9 36.01 19.02 13.68
C ASP A 9 35.62 17.97 14.75
N ASN A 10 35.78 16.68 14.44
CA ASN A 10 35.42 15.52 15.27
C ASN A 10 33.92 15.39 15.61
N ARG A 11 33.04 16.20 15.02
CA ARG A 11 31.59 16.02 15.14
C ARG A 11 31.08 15.03 14.11
N TRP A 12 29.94 14.43 14.39
CA TRP A 12 29.29 13.49 13.52
C TRP A 12 28.15 14.16 12.75
N LEU A 13 27.99 13.78 11.48
CA LEU A 13 27.01 14.31 10.56
C LEU A 13 26.14 13.18 10.03
N VAL A 14 24.84 13.45 9.94
CA VAL A 14 23.88 12.54 9.31
C VAL A 14 23.32 13.22 8.08
N PHE A 15 23.40 12.54 6.94
CA PHE A 15 22.75 12.96 5.70
C PHE A 15 21.66 11.97 5.35
N ASN A 16 20.50 12.47 4.96
CA ASN A 16 19.47 11.67 4.35
C ASN A 16 19.08 12.24 2.98
N ASN A 17 19.23 11.44 1.93
CA ASN A 17 19.01 11.84 0.53
C ASN A 17 19.72 13.14 0.16
N GLY A 18 20.96 13.31 0.64
CA GLY A 18 21.78 14.51 0.40
C GLY A 18 21.47 15.70 1.31
N ILE A 19 20.43 15.62 2.15
CA ILE A 19 20.05 16.66 3.10
C ILE A 19 20.73 16.39 4.44
N LYS A 20 21.48 17.36 4.96
CA LYS A 20 22.10 17.29 6.29
C LYS A 20 21.03 17.45 7.37
N SER A 21 20.98 16.53 8.32
CA SER A 21 20.10 16.61 9.48
C SER A 21 20.67 17.54 10.56
N ASP A 22 21.76 17.16 11.23
CA ASP A 22 22.41 17.97 12.27
C ASP A 22 23.87 17.54 12.53
N TYR A 23 24.54 18.25 13.44
CA TYR A 23 25.79 17.86 14.07
C TYR A 23 25.56 17.14 15.40
N PHE A 24 26.28 16.04 15.60
CA PHE A 24 26.24 15.24 16.81
C PHE A 24 27.61 15.20 17.48
N SER A 25 27.62 15.21 18.80
CA SER A 25 28.85 15.16 19.58
C SER A 25 29.40 13.74 19.70
N GLN A 26 28.52 12.74 19.61
CA GLN A 26 28.85 11.33 19.71
C GLN A 26 28.40 10.55 18.48
N GLU A 27 29.17 9.52 18.12
CA GLU A 27 28.84 8.62 17.00
C GLU A 27 27.52 7.89 17.24
N SER A 28 27.28 7.46 18.49
CA SER A 28 26.06 6.77 18.91
C SER A 28 24.81 7.61 18.66
N GLU A 29 24.87 8.92 18.96
CA GLU A 29 23.78 9.87 18.70
C GLU A 29 23.50 10.01 17.20
N ALA A 30 24.55 10.13 16.39
CA ALA A 30 24.42 10.21 14.93
C ALA A 30 23.84 8.91 14.32
N ARG A 31 24.25 7.75 14.83
CA ARG A 31 23.72 6.45 14.39
C ARG A 31 22.26 6.26 14.79
N ASP A 32 21.87 6.67 16.01
CA ASP A 32 20.47 6.65 16.44
C ASP A 32 19.59 7.54 15.55
N MET A 33 20.05 8.76 15.23
CA MET A 33 19.36 9.63 14.27
C MET A 33 19.25 8.98 12.89
N ALA A 34 20.30 8.34 12.40
CA ALA A 34 20.27 7.68 11.10
C ALA A 34 19.23 6.56 11.03
N THR A 35 19.08 5.79 12.11
CA THR A 35 18.05 4.75 12.26
C THR A 35 16.65 5.37 12.26
N LYS A 36 16.43 6.46 13.00
CA LYS A 36 15.14 7.18 13.04
C LYS A 36 14.74 7.71 11.66
N LEU A 37 15.68 8.28 10.91
CA LEU A 37 15.45 8.75 9.54
C LEU A 37 15.09 7.59 8.63
N THR A 38 15.85 6.49 8.68
CA THR A 38 15.56 5.28 7.91
C THR A 38 14.15 4.74 8.23
N PHE A 39 13.76 4.67 9.51
CA PHE A 39 12.41 4.26 9.91
C PHE A 39 11.32 5.19 9.34
N GLY A 40 11.55 6.51 9.39
CA GLY A 40 10.64 7.49 8.82
C GLY A 40 10.49 7.36 7.30
N GLU A 41 11.59 7.08 6.58
CA GLU A 41 11.56 6.80 5.13
C GLU A 41 10.74 5.55 4.81
N GLN A 42 10.98 4.45 5.52
CA GLN A 42 10.23 3.21 5.33
C GLN A 42 8.75 3.40 5.63
N SER A 43 8.43 4.17 6.68
CA SER A 43 7.06 4.49 7.05
C SER A 43 6.35 5.33 5.98
N GLN A 44 7.02 6.34 5.42
CA GLN A 44 6.49 7.14 4.31
C GLN A 44 6.31 6.31 3.03
N GLY A 45 7.26 5.42 2.74
CA GLY A 45 7.17 4.48 1.62
C GLY A 45 5.96 3.55 1.77
N GLY A 46 5.77 2.97 2.94
CA GLY A 46 4.61 2.13 3.26
C GLY A 46 3.28 2.88 3.14
N ALA A 47 3.21 4.10 3.69
CA ALA A 47 2.01 4.94 3.56
C ALA A 47 1.69 5.28 2.11
N THR A 48 2.70 5.58 1.29
CA THR A 48 2.55 5.85 -0.14
C THR A 48 2.01 4.62 -0.88
N ALA A 49 2.58 3.44 -0.61
CA ALA A 49 2.14 2.19 -1.23
C ALA A 49 0.68 1.87 -0.87
N LEU A 50 0.30 2.03 0.41
CA LEU A 50 -1.07 1.82 0.86
C LEU A 50 -2.04 2.78 0.17
N ALA A 51 -1.71 4.06 0.08
CA ALA A 51 -2.53 5.06 -0.60
C ALA A 51 -2.74 4.71 -2.08
N GLN A 52 -1.67 4.33 -2.79
CA GLN A 52 -1.77 3.92 -4.19
C GLN A 52 -2.65 2.67 -4.40
N VAL A 53 -2.57 1.71 -3.48
CA VAL A 53 -3.42 0.51 -3.51
C VAL A 53 -4.87 0.90 -3.26
N ALA A 54 -5.15 1.73 -2.26
CA ALA A 54 -6.49 2.22 -1.95
C ALA A 54 -7.11 2.95 -3.16
N ASP A 55 -6.43 3.97 -3.70
CA ASP A 55 -6.90 4.74 -4.86
C ASP A 55 -7.21 3.84 -6.07
N ARG A 56 -6.35 2.85 -6.32
CA ARG A 56 -6.55 1.90 -7.43
C ARG A 56 -7.76 1.01 -7.21
N LEU A 57 -7.97 0.52 -5.98
CA LEU A 57 -9.11 -0.33 -5.63
C LEU A 57 -10.44 0.46 -5.68
N THR A 58 -10.47 1.69 -5.18
CA THR A 58 -11.63 2.59 -5.30
C THR A 58 -12.00 2.86 -6.76
N ASN A 59 -11.00 3.09 -7.61
CA ASN A 59 -11.24 3.29 -9.04
C ASN A 59 -11.76 2.01 -9.72
N LEU A 60 -11.24 0.84 -9.34
CA LEU A 60 -11.74 -0.44 -9.86
C LEU A 60 -13.20 -0.69 -9.45
N GLU A 61 -13.55 -0.41 -8.19
CA GLU A 61 -14.93 -0.47 -7.71
C GLU A 61 -15.84 0.42 -8.56
N THR A 62 -15.45 1.68 -8.76
CA THR A 62 -16.21 2.66 -9.54
C THR A 62 -16.46 2.13 -10.96
N VAL A 63 -15.39 1.67 -11.64
CA VAL A 63 -15.49 1.12 -12.99
C VAL A 63 -16.39 -0.12 -13.05
N TYR A 64 -16.33 -0.99 -12.04
CA TYR A 64 -17.14 -2.21 -11.98
C TYR A 64 -18.64 -1.90 -11.97
N PHE A 65 -19.08 -0.93 -11.15
CA PHE A 65 -20.48 -0.53 -11.10
C PHE A 65 -20.90 0.35 -12.28
N ASP A 66 -20.07 1.33 -12.69
CA ASP A 66 -20.39 2.24 -13.79
C ASP A 66 -20.58 1.52 -15.13
N ARG A 67 -19.82 0.46 -15.36
CA ARG A 67 -19.94 -0.36 -16.57
C ARG A 67 -21.02 -1.44 -16.46
N GLY A 68 -21.66 -1.57 -15.31
CA GLY A 68 -22.65 -2.61 -15.03
C GLY A 68 -22.06 -4.03 -15.10
N TYR A 69 -20.79 -4.19 -14.69
CA TYR A 69 -20.10 -5.48 -14.62
C TYR A 69 -20.53 -6.33 -13.43
N ASN A 70 -21.26 -5.74 -12.48
CA ASN A 70 -21.87 -6.43 -11.37
C ASN A 70 -22.94 -7.43 -11.83
N SER A 71 -23.14 -8.47 -11.01
CA SER A 71 -24.23 -9.43 -11.22
C SER A 71 -25.58 -8.70 -11.32
N GLY A 72 -26.36 -9.03 -12.35
CA GLY A 72 -27.63 -8.36 -12.66
C GLY A 72 -27.51 -6.98 -13.30
N GLY A 73 -26.28 -6.49 -13.57
CA GLY A 73 -26.02 -5.24 -14.29
C GLY A 73 -26.31 -5.33 -15.79
N THR A 74 -26.02 -4.24 -16.51
CA THR A 74 -26.27 -4.13 -17.96
C THR A 74 -25.29 -4.93 -18.81
N ASN A 75 -24.10 -5.23 -18.27
CA ASN A 75 -23.08 -6.01 -18.96
C ASN A 75 -22.30 -6.86 -17.95
N PRO A 76 -22.94 -7.82 -17.26
CA PRO A 76 -22.30 -8.55 -16.16
C PRO A 76 -21.07 -9.31 -16.64
N ILE A 77 -19.98 -9.25 -15.89
CA ILE A 77 -18.86 -10.17 -16.10
C ILE A 77 -19.29 -11.56 -15.63
N VAL A 78 -19.18 -12.55 -16.49
CA VAL A 78 -19.39 -13.97 -16.16
C VAL A 78 -18.07 -14.73 -16.25
N ASP A 79 -18.01 -15.92 -15.64
CA ASP A 79 -16.78 -16.74 -15.60
C ASP A 79 -16.16 -16.95 -17.00
N GLY A 80 -16.99 -17.11 -18.03
CA GLY A 80 -16.55 -17.28 -19.41
C GLY A 80 -15.74 -16.12 -19.97
N ASP A 81 -15.95 -14.89 -19.49
CA ASP A 81 -15.26 -13.69 -19.97
C ASP A 81 -13.81 -13.60 -19.44
N ILE A 82 -13.56 -14.19 -18.26
CA ILE A 82 -12.32 -14.02 -17.50
C ILE A 82 -11.60 -15.33 -17.22
N VAL A 83 -12.04 -16.44 -17.83
CA VAL A 83 -11.40 -17.76 -17.68
C VAL A 83 -9.90 -17.75 -17.97
N SER A 84 -9.44 -16.89 -18.89
CA SER A 84 -8.02 -16.72 -19.23
C SER A 84 -7.17 -16.15 -18.08
N LEU A 85 -7.81 -15.51 -17.10
CA LEU A 85 -7.19 -15.01 -15.88
C LEU A 85 -7.13 -16.07 -14.77
N ASN A 86 -7.71 -17.25 -14.99
CA ASN A 86 -7.80 -18.34 -14.03
C ASN A 86 -8.45 -17.93 -12.68
N ILE A 87 -9.45 -17.06 -12.75
CA ILE A 87 -10.31 -16.63 -11.64
C ILE A 87 -11.77 -16.70 -12.05
N THR A 88 -12.68 -16.67 -11.07
CA THR A 88 -14.13 -16.62 -11.30
C THR A 88 -14.68 -15.19 -11.18
N ALA A 89 -15.89 -14.96 -11.71
CA ALA A 89 -16.62 -13.71 -11.50
C ALA A 89 -16.92 -13.46 -10.02
N ALA A 90 -17.04 -14.53 -9.22
CA ALA A 90 -17.19 -14.45 -7.78
C ALA A 90 -15.92 -13.93 -7.09
N ASP A 91 -14.72 -14.39 -7.51
CA ASP A 91 -13.45 -13.90 -6.97
C ASP A 91 -13.28 -12.39 -7.26
N LEU A 92 -13.63 -11.96 -8.48
CA LEU A 92 -13.61 -10.55 -8.84
C LEU A 92 -14.60 -9.71 -8.00
N ALA A 93 -15.82 -10.21 -7.80
CA ALA A 93 -16.81 -9.54 -6.95
C ALA A 93 -16.37 -9.47 -5.48
N ALA A 94 -15.68 -10.49 -4.98
CA ALA A 94 -15.09 -10.49 -3.65
C ALA A 94 -13.98 -9.44 -3.53
N LEU A 95 -13.14 -9.27 -4.56
CA LEU A 95 -12.12 -8.20 -4.60
C LEU A 95 -12.76 -6.80 -4.59
N VAL A 96 -13.85 -6.60 -5.33
CA VAL A 96 -14.61 -5.33 -5.28
C VAL A 96 -15.19 -5.09 -3.89
N THR A 97 -15.70 -6.14 -3.23
CA THR A 97 -16.16 -6.05 -1.85
C THR A 97 -15.01 -5.67 -0.92
N LEU A 98 -13.83 -6.27 -1.06
CA LEU A 98 -12.64 -5.87 -0.30
C LEU A 98 -12.29 -4.39 -0.50
N ALA A 99 -12.36 -3.87 -1.73
CA ALA A 99 -12.13 -2.46 -2.01
C ALA A 99 -13.07 -1.54 -1.19
N GLN A 100 -14.36 -1.86 -1.14
CA GLN A 100 -15.35 -1.14 -0.32
C GLN A 100 -15.02 -1.16 1.16
N GLN A 101 -14.59 -2.31 1.66
CA GLN A 101 -14.27 -2.49 3.08
C GLN A 101 -12.97 -1.78 3.47
N LEU A 102 -12.00 -1.71 2.54
CA LEU A 102 -10.81 -0.88 2.70
C LEU A 102 -11.17 0.61 2.73
N ASN A 103 -12.06 1.07 1.84
CA ASN A 103 -12.53 2.46 1.86
C ASN A 103 -13.20 2.79 3.19
N ASN A 104 -14.09 1.93 3.68
CA ASN A 104 -14.71 2.10 4.99
C ASN A 104 -13.67 2.18 6.12
N PHE A 105 -12.64 1.33 6.08
CA PHE A 105 -11.56 1.39 7.06
C PHE A 105 -10.84 2.73 7.05
N LEU A 106 -10.51 3.25 5.86
CA LEU A 106 -9.80 4.53 5.69
C LEU A 106 -10.65 5.74 6.09
N ASP A 107 -11.96 5.67 5.88
CA ASP A 107 -12.92 6.72 6.23
C ASP A 107 -13.43 6.63 7.68
N ASN A 108 -12.83 5.74 8.50
CA ASN A 108 -13.24 5.51 9.89
C ASN A 108 -14.72 5.09 10.02
N LEU A 109 -15.18 4.27 9.08
CA LEU A 109 -16.50 3.64 9.05
C LEU A 109 -16.42 2.17 9.49
N ALA A 110 -17.58 1.57 9.74
CA ALA A 110 -17.65 0.16 10.10
C ALA A 110 -17.21 -0.75 8.95
N VAL A 111 -16.34 -1.70 9.27
CA VAL A 111 -15.86 -2.74 8.34
C VAL A 111 -16.57 -4.06 8.66
N ALA A 112 -17.15 -4.68 7.65
CA ALA A 112 -17.76 -6.00 7.80
C ALA A 112 -16.69 -7.06 8.07
N THR A 113 -17.04 -8.13 8.78
CA THR A 113 -16.13 -9.27 8.93
C THR A 113 -16.08 -10.08 7.65
N GLY A 114 -14.88 -10.45 7.20
CA GLY A 114 -14.65 -11.29 6.03
C GLY A 114 -13.22 -11.85 6.00
N ASP A 115 -13.01 -12.89 5.19
CA ASP A 115 -11.68 -13.45 4.93
C ASP A 115 -11.04 -12.73 3.74
N TYR A 116 -10.52 -11.53 4.02
CA TYR A 116 -9.92 -10.67 3.01
C TYR A 116 -8.54 -11.17 2.55
N ASP A 117 -7.86 -11.99 3.36
CA ASP A 117 -6.61 -12.63 2.97
C ASP A 117 -6.88 -13.72 1.92
N ALA A 118 -7.87 -14.59 2.14
CA ALA A 118 -8.29 -15.56 1.12
C ALA A 118 -8.73 -14.88 -0.18
N THR A 119 -9.44 -13.75 -0.08
CA THR A 119 -9.87 -12.94 -1.24
C THR A 119 -8.67 -12.45 -2.06
N LEU A 120 -7.64 -11.88 -1.41
CA LEU A 120 -6.43 -11.43 -2.10
C LEU A 120 -5.65 -12.61 -2.70
N ASN A 121 -5.53 -13.72 -1.95
CA ASN A 121 -4.81 -14.91 -2.40
C ASN A 121 -5.47 -15.59 -3.61
N ALA A 122 -6.79 -15.45 -3.78
CA ALA A 122 -7.51 -15.97 -4.95
C ALA A 122 -7.19 -15.23 -6.25
N VAL A 123 -6.81 -13.94 -6.18
CA VAL A 123 -6.66 -13.07 -7.37
C VAL A 123 -5.24 -12.61 -7.65
N ARG A 124 -4.30 -12.81 -6.71
CA ARG A 124 -2.88 -12.46 -6.90
C ARG A 124 -2.23 -13.34 -7.96
N THR A 125 -1.25 -12.79 -8.67
CA THR A 125 -0.60 -13.45 -9.81
C THR A 125 0.79 -14.02 -9.49
N ASP A 126 1.30 -13.79 -8.28
CA ASP A 126 2.64 -14.15 -7.80
C ASP A 126 2.64 -15.39 -6.90
N VAL A 127 1.79 -16.37 -7.22
CA VAL A 127 1.72 -17.68 -6.55
C VAL A 127 2.50 -18.73 -7.32
#